data_AF-A0A2E2ECP6-F1
#
_entry.id   AF-A0A2E2ECP6-F1
#
_cell.length_a   1.000
_cell.length_b   1.000
_cell.length_c   1.000
_cell.angle_alpha   90.00
_cell.angle_beta   90.00
_cell.angle_gamma   90.00
#
_symmetry.space_group_name_H-M   'P 1'
#
loop_
_entity.id
_entity.type
_entity.pdbx_description
1 polymer ?
#
loop_
_entity_poly.entity_id
_entity_poly.type
_entity_poly.pdbx_seq_one_letter_code
_entity_poly.pdbx_strand_id
1 'polypeptide(L)'
;MNALKKVLIKSFKFFVVSNLYISLGVVSVYLYYSLKNEQSLKVIPLIFIFCSTYIAHHALRYIPYKKNLPLSPMFKDFYLQHKLFFSSSIALTSTFLFIILTTLDLHQWLFLSVATLIVVLYEAIIFSGFSLRHFPLFKPAFIGLAWSLLIFSFIKDFIFLDFIDCFVFILLLSLPFDIKDLQEDIKNSIKTLPQLLGRYTTHFCIFSMGLYSLSALFTQQQILFPIFSWLIYSLGIIYPPSNKLAYYALFEGLLFLRPLFYLL
;
A
#
# COMPACT_ATOMS: atom_id res chain seq x y z
N MET A 1 -19.38 26.11 2.05
CA MET A 1 -18.35 25.20 2.62
C MET A 1 -17.30 26.07 3.32
N ASN A 2 -17.04 25.88 4.62
CA ASN A 2 -16.12 26.74 5.40
C ASN A 2 -14.67 26.70 4.82
N ALA A 3 -13.94 27.82 4.87
CA ALA A 3 -12.58 27.98 4.34
C ALA A 3 -11.62 26.91 4.89
N LEU A 4 -11.72 26.60 6.18
CA LEU A 4 -10.93 25.54 6.83
C LEU A 4 -11.13 24.17 6.16
N LYS A 5 -12.38 23.77 5.90
CA LYS A 5 -12.69 22.49 5.23
C LYS A 5 -12.08 22.42 3.83
N LYS A 6 -12.08 23.54 3.09
CA LYS A 6 -11.47 23.61 1.76
C LYS A 6 -9.94 23.43 1.83
N VAL A 7 -9.30 24.06 2.81
CA VAL A 7 -7.84 23.92 3.03
C VAL A 7 -7.51 22.47 3.39
N LEU A 8 -8.22 21.86 4.35
CA LEU A 8 -7.99 20.48 4.76
C LEU A 8 -8.12 19.49 3.61
N ILE A 9 -9.19 19.60 2.79
CA ILE A 9 -9.38 18.74 1.62
C ILE A 9 -8.25 18.92 0.60
N LYS A 10 -7.81 20.16 0.36
CA LYS A 10 -6.71 20.45 -0.58
C LYS A 10 -5.39 19.87 -0.09
N SER A 11 -5.08 20.02 1.20
CA SER A 11 -3.86 19.48 1.81
C SER A 11 -3.87 17.95 1.80
N PHE A 12 -4.98 17.32 2.18
CA PHE A 12 -5.09 15.86 2.14
C PHE A 12 -5.01 15.33 0.70
N LYS A 13 -5.66 16.00 -0.26
CA LYS A 13 -5.50 15.69 -1.69
C LYS A 13 -4.03 15.74 -2.09
N PHE A 14 -3.31 16.81 -1.75
CA PHE A 14 -1.88 16.91 -2.03
C PHE A 14 -1.10 15.72 -1.43
N PHE A 15 -1.38 15.35 -0.19
CA PHE A 15 -0.71 14.26 0.52
C PHE A 15 -0.91 12.89 -0.15
N VAL A 16 -2.11 12.62 -0.66
CA VAL A 16 -2.43 11.39 -1.40
C VAL A 16 -1.79 11.37 -2.79
N VAL A 17 -1.90 12.48 -3.54
CA VAL A 17 -1.40 12.53 -4.93
C VAL A 17 0.11 12.55 -5.03
N SER A 18 0.78 13.10 -4.02
CA SER A 18 2.23 13.11 -3.88
C SER A 18 2.81 11.80 -3.37
N ASN A 19 2.00 10.76 -3.13
CA ASN A 19 2.42 9.48 -2.53
C ASN A 19 2.97 9.56 -1.09
N LEU A 20 2.91 10.72 -0.43
CA LEU A 20 3.36 10.86 0.95
C LEU A 20 2.50 10.04 1.92
N TYR A 21 1.17 10.08 1.74
CA TYR A 21 0.23 9.36 2.60
C TYR A 21 0.50 7.86 2.60
N ILE A 22 0.57 7.24 1.42
CA ILE A 22 0.81 5.81 1.33
C ILE A 22 2.19 5.41 1.88
N SER A 23 3.23 6.20 1.59
CA SER A 23 4.59 5.93 2.06
C SER A 23 4.70 5.96 3.58
N LEU A 24 4.05 6.91 4.24
CA LEU A 24 3.97 6.95 5.71
C LEU A 24 3.07 5.85 6.28
N GLY A 25 2.05 5.42 5.53
CA GLY A 25 1.24 4.26 5.89
C GLY A 25 2.10 2.99 5.99
N VAL A 26 2.98 2.72 5.02
CA VAL A 26 3.88 1.55 5.07
C VAL A 26 4.84 1.64 6.26
N VAL A 27 5.40 2.82 6.52
CA VAL A 27 6.22 3.06 7.72
C VAL A 27 5.44 2.75 9.00
N SER A 28 4.16 3.12 9.05
CA SER A 28 3.29 2.83 10.21
C SER A 28 3.10 1.32 10.42
N VAL A 29 2.97 0.54 9.35
CA VAL A 29 2.90 -0.93 9.44
C VAL A 29 4.23 -1.53 9.88
N TYR A 30 5.36 -1.04 9.38
CA TYR A 30 6.67 -1.45 9.87
C TYR A 30 6.84 -1.15 11.37
N LEU A 31 6.42 0.03 11.82
CA LEU A 31 6.46 0.39 13.24
C LEU A 31 5.67 -0.59 14.10
N TYR A 32 4.48 -1.00 13.64
CA TYR A 32 3.71 -2.03 14.33
C TYR A 32 4.51 -3.33 14.51
N TYR A 33 5.10 -3.88 13.44
CA TYR A 33 5.86 -5.13 13.55
C TYR A 33 7.17 -4.98 14.32
N SER A 34 7.84 -3.82 14.22
CA SER A 34 9.03 -3.52 15.02
C SER A 34 8.68 -3.48 16.51
N LEU A 35 7.57 -2.85 16.89
CA LEU A 35 7.10 -2.79 18.28
C LEU A 35 6.65 -4.16 18.79
N LYS A 36 5.95 -4.94 17.95
CA LYS A 36 5.49 -6.30 18.24
C LYS A 36 6.65 -7.27 18.49
N ASN A 37 7.75 -7.12 17.76
CA ASN A 37 8.96 -7.92 17.91
C ASN A 37 9.95 -7.33 18.92
N GLU A 38 9.52 -6.37 19.76
CA GLU A 38 10.34 -5.70 20.78
C GLU A 38 11.66 -5.11 20.22
N GLN A 39 11.68 -4.83 18.91
CA GLN A 39 12.86 -4.34 18.23
C GLN A 39 13.04 -2.85 18.51
N SER A 40 14.27 -2.46 18.86
CA SER A 40 14.60 -1.05 19.06
C SER A 40 14.35 -0.25 17.78
N LEU A 41 13.67 0.89 17.93
CA LEU A 41 13.33 1.76 16.82
C LEU A 41 14.59 2.39 16.23
N LYS A 42 14.96 1.93 15.03
CA LYS A 42 16.06 2.48 14.24
C LYS A 42 15.52 3.41 13.17
N VAL A 43 16.19 4.54 12.97
CA VAL A 43 15.79 5.55 11.97
C VAL A 43 16.02 5.06 10.53
N ILE A 44 17.07 4.28 10.30
CA ILE A 44 17.45 3.82 8.95
C ILE A 44 16.33 3.02 8.26
N PRO A 45 15.73 1.97 8.88
CA PRO A 45 14.57 1.28 8.29
C PRO A 45 13.39 2.19 7.96
N LEU A 46 13.09 3.17 8.82
CA LEU A 46 11.98 4.12 8.59
C LEU A 46 12.20 4.94 7.33
N ILE A 47 13.41 5.50 7.18
CA ILE A 47 13.78 6.28 5.99
C ILE A 47 13.77 5.37 4.75
N PHE A 48 14.36 4.17 4.84
CA PHE A 48 14.43 3.26 3.71
C PHE A 48 13.05 2.83 3.20
N ILE A 49 12.17 2.40 4.11
CA ILE A 49 10.81 1.96 3.77
C ILE A 49 10.00 3.12 3.18
N PHE A 50 10.13 4.31 3.77
CA PHE A 50 9.52 5.53 3.21
C PHE A 50 10.02 5.81 1.79
N CYS A 51 11.34 5.91 1.59
CA CYS A 51 11.94 6.24 0.28
C CYS A 51 11.62 5.19 -0.78
N SER A 52 11.72 3.90 -0.43
CA SER A 52 11.42 2.79 -1.34
C SER A 52 9.96 2.82 -1.80
N THR A 53 9.03 2.96 -0.84
CA THR A 53 7.60 3.06 -1.14
C THR A 53 7.30 4.30 -1.99
N TYR A 54 7.87 5.45 -1.61
CA TYR A 54 7.68 6.72 -2.31
C TYR A 54 8.10 6.64 -3.78
N ILE A 55 9.30 6.11 -4.03
CA ILE A 55 9.85 5.97 -5.39
C ILE A 55 9.03 4.94 -6.18
N ALA A 56 8.74 3.76 -5.60
CA ALA A 56 7.97 2.73 -6.28
C ALA A 56 6.58 3.23 -6.69
N HIS A 57 5.86 3.91 -5.79
CA HIS A 57 4.54 4.48 -6.08
C HIS A 57 4.59 5.64 -7.07
N HIS A 58 5.70 6.40 -7.12
CA HIS A 58 5.91 7.35 -8.21
C HIS A 58 6.18 6.66 -9.53
N ALA A 59 7.01 5.62 -9.59
CA ALA A 59 7.24 4.84 -10.80
C ALA A 59 5.93 4.30 -11.37
N LEU A 60 5.09 3.72 -10.51
CA LEU A 60 3.74 3.20 -10.82
C LEU A 60 2.80 4.22 -11.47
N ARG A 61 2.97 5.52 -11.20
CA ARG A 61 2.09 6.59 -11.71
C ARG A 61 2.75 7.43 -12.80
N TYR A 62 4.05 7.65 -12.70
CA TYR A 62 4.83 8.50 -13.59
C TYR A 62 5.15 7.82 -14.91
N ILE A 63 5.43 6.52 -14.91
CA ILE A 63 5.66 5.74 -16.15
C ILE A 63 4.40 5.79 -17.04
N PRO A 64 3.19 5.48 -16.54
CA PRO A 64 1.96 5.67 -17.32
C PRO A 64 1.74 7.10 -17.80
N TYR A 65 1.98 8.10 -16.93
CA TYR A 65 1.90 9.52 -17.30
C TYR A 65 2.81 9.87 -18.48
N LYS A 66 4.06 9.42 -18.47
CA LYS A 66 5.02 9.65 -19.55
C LYS A 66 4.69 8.90 -20.83
N LYS A 67 4.12 7.70 -20.72
CA LYS A 67 3.67 6.88 -21.86
C LYS A 67 2.29 7.30 -22.39
N ASN A 68 1.68 8.37 -21.86
CA ASN A 68 0.31 8.80 -22.19
C ASN A 68 -0.74 7.69 -22.00
N LEU A 69 -0.52 6.77 -21.07
CA LEU A 69 -1.47 5.73 -20.72
C LEU A 69 -2.59 6.30 -19.84
N PRO A 70 -3.74 5.62 -19.74
CA PRO A 70 -4.84 6.04 -18.87
C PRO A 70 -4.37 6.20 -17.42
N LEU A 71 -4.57 7.40 -16.87
CA LEU A 71 -4.28 7.76 -15.49
C LEU A 71 -5.35 8.72 -14.99
N SER A 72 -5.78 8.53 -13.74
CA SER A 72 -6.70 9.48 -13.08
C SER A 72 -6.24 10.95 -13.24
N PRO A 73 -7.14 11.87 -13.66
CA PRO A 73 -6.81 13.28 -13.87
C PRO A 73 -6.11 13.93 -12.67
N MET A 74 -6.52 13.55 -11.46
CA MET A 74 -5.95 14.04 -10.21
C MET A 74 -4.43 13.81 -10.10
N PHE A 75 -3.90 12.68 -10.59
CA PHE A 75 -2.47 12.41 -10.56
C PHE A 75 -1.74 13.08 -11.74
N LYS A 76 -2.39 13.16 -12.90
CA LYS A 76 -1.85 13.89 -14.06
C LYS A 76 -1.62 15.38 -13.73
N ASP A 77 -2.62 16.01 -13.10
CA ASP A 77 -2.56 17.41 -12.67
C ASP A 77 -1.40 17.66 -11.70
N PHE A 78 -1.13 16.72 -10.78
CA PHE A 78 -0.02 16.84 -9.85
C PHE A 78 1.32 16.97 -10.56
N TYR A 79 1.61 16.10 -11.54
CA TYR A 79 2.88 16.14 -12.28
C TYR A 79 3.02 17.38 -13.16
N LEU A 80 1.91 17.97 -13.61
CA LEU A 80 1.94 19.22 -14.38
C LEU A 80 2.19 20.44 -13.48
N GLN A 81 1.55 20.49 -12.31
CA GLN A 81 1.55 21.65 -11.41
C GLN A 81 2.72 21.66 -10.43
N HIS A 82 3.27 20.50 -10.07
CA HIS A 82 4.26 20.36 -9.00
C HIS A 82 5.59 19.75 -9.49
N LYS A 83 6.01 20.07 -10.72
CA LYS A 83 7.23 19.51 -11.35
C LYS A 83 8.48 19.63 -10.47
N LEU A 84 8.74 20.83 -9.93
CA LEU A 84 9.92 21.09 -9.11
C LEU A 84 9.91 20.27 -7.82
N PHE A 85 8.76 20.23 -7.13
CA PHE A 85 8.59 19.42 -5.93
C PHE A 85 8.79 17.93 -6.22
N PHE A 86 8.20 17.43 -7.32
CA PHE A 86 8.36 16.05 -7.73
C PHE A 86 9.83 15.72 -8.06
N SER A 87 10.52 16.54 -8.85
CA SER A 87 11.92 16.27 -9.21
C SER A 87 12.86 16.34 -8.01
N SER A 88 12.67 17.33 -7.11
CA SER A 88 13.52 17.47 -5.93
C SER A 88 13.28 16.37 -4.91
N SER A 89 12.02 15.97 -4.68
CA SER A 89 11.68 14.86 -3.78
C SER A 89 12.19 13.51 -4.29
N ILE A 90 12.09 13.25 -5.60
CA ILE A 90 12.65 12.02 -6.19
C ILE A 90 14.18 12.01 -6.09
N ALA A 91 14.85 13.13 -6.38
CA ALA A 91 16.30 13.22 -6.24
C ALA A 91 16.73 12.97 -4.78
N LEU A 92 16.07 13.63 -3.82
CA LEU A 92 16.38 13.48 -2.40
C LEU A 92 16.16 12.04 -1.90
N THR A 93 14.99 11.46 -2.19
CA THR A 93 14.65 10.10 -1.77
C THR A 93 15.56 9.05 -2.44
N SER A 94 15.94 9.26 -3.70
CA SER A 94 16.88 8.37 -4.39
C SER A 94 18.28 8.43 -3.79
N THR A 95 18.75 9.62 -3.40
CA THR A 95 20.04 9.79 -2.71
C THR A 95 20.05 9.05 -1.37
N PHE A 96 19.02 9.22 -0.54
CA PHE A 96 18.92 8.48 0.72
C PHE A 96 18.85 6.98 0.51
N LEU A 97 18.05 6.52 -0.45
CA LEU A 97 17.96 5.11 -0.80
C LEU A 97 19.34 4.56 -1.20
N PHE A 98 20.05 5.25 -2.10
CA PHE A 98 21.37 4.85 -2.57
C PHE A 98 22.38 4.72 -1.42
N ILE A 99 22.42 5.71 -0.51
CA ILE A 99 23.30 5.67 0.67
C ILE A 99 22.98 4.45 1.54
N ILE A 100 21.71 4.21 1.84
CA ILE A 100 21.31 3.09 2.72
C ILE A 100 21.55 1.73 2.05
N LEU A 101 21.37 1.60 0.73
CA LEU A 101 21.65 0.34 0.01
C LEU A 101 23.09 -0.15 0.21
N THR A 102 24.06 0.76 0.43
CA THR A 102 25.46 0.39 0.68
C THR A 102 25.71 -0.23 2.06
N THR A 103 24.74 -0.13 2.99
CA THR A 103 24.88 -0.60 4.37
C THR A 103 24.09 -1.86 4.67
N LEU A 104 23.38 -2.41 3.67
CA LEU A 104 22.51 -3.56 3.86
C LEU A 104 23.29 -4.87 3.97
N ASP A 105 22.83 -5.75 4.85
CA ASP A 105 23.34 -7.11 4.98
C ASP A 105 22.73 -8.06 3.93
N LEU A 106 23.25 -9.30 3.86
CA LEU A 106 22.79 -10.29 2.89
C LEU A 106 21.31 -10.66 3.07
N HIS A 107 20.82 -10.74 4.31
CA HIS A 107 19.42 -11.07 4.58
C HIS A 107 18.49 -9.99 4.02
N GLN A 108 18.80 -8.72 4.28
CA GLN A 108 18.10 -7.56 3.72
C GLN A 108 18.12 -7.59 2.19
N TRP A 109 19.29 -7.81 1.58
CA TRP A 109 19.42 -7.91 0.13
C TRP A 109 18.56 -9.02 -0.47
N LEU A 110 18.47 -10.20 0.16
CA LEU A 110 17.65 -11.30 -0.34
C LEU A 110 16.16 -10.93 -0.38
N PHE A 111 15.61 -10.42 0.72
CA PHE A 111 14.21 -10.01 0.79
C PHE A 111 13.90 -8.88 -0.20
N LEU A 112 14.74 -7.86 -0.24
CA LEU A 112 14.55 -6.71 -1.12
C LEU A 112 14.69 -7.07 -2.59
N SER A 113 15.60 -7.97 -2.95
CA SER A 113 15.74 -8.43 -4.35
C SER A 113 14.47 -9.11 -4.84
N VAL A 114 13.85 -9.95 -4.01
CA VAL A 114 12.56 -10.58 -4.34
C VAL A 114 11.44 -9.53 -4.41
N ALA A 115 11.37 -8.61 -3.45
CA ALA A 115 10.37 -7.53 -3.46
C ALA A 115 10.49 -6.65 -4.72
N THR A 116 11.72 -6.24 -5.08
CA THR A 116 12.01 -5.46 -6.29
C THR A 116 11.65 -6.23 -7.54
N LEU A 117 11.99 -7.52 -7.63
CA LEU A 117 11.63 -8.36 -8.76
C LEU A 117 10.11 -8.39 -8.97
N ILE A 118 9.34 -8.57 -7.89
CA ILE A 118 7.87 -8.55 -7.95
C ILE A 118 7.39 -7.20 -8.50
N VAL A 119 7.88 -6.07 -7.98
CA VAL A 119 7.46 -4.72 -8.43
C VAL A 119 7.80 -4.47 -9.90
N VAL A 120 9.00 -4.86 -10.32
CA VAL A 120 9.47 -4.71 -11.71
C VAL A 120 8.63 -5.54 -12.68
N LEU A 121 8.36 -6.80 -12.34
CA LEU A 121 7.51 -7.69 -13.13
C LEU A 121 6.04 -7.26 -13.08
N TYR A 122 5.59 -6.65 -11.98
CA TYR A 122 4.22 -6.20 -11.82
C TYR A 122 3.84 -5.12 -12.82
N GLU A 123 4.68 -4.11 -13.06
CA GLU A 123 4.40 -3.05 -14.04
C GLU A 123 5.00 -3.29 -15.43
N ALA A 124 5.58 -4.47 -15.70
CA ALA A 124 6.30 -4.71 -16.95
C ALA A 124 7.36 -3.62 -17.23
N ILE A 125 8.07 -3.17 -16.19
CA ILE A 125 9.03 -2.05 -16.30
C ILE A 125 10.11 -2.39 -17.33
N ILE A 126 10.57 -3.64 -17.32
CA ILE A 126 11.67 -4.14 -18.16
C ILE A 126 11.14 -4.99 -19.34
N PHE A 127 10.17 -5.86 -19.11
CA PHE A 127 9.70 -6.83 -20.12
C PHE A 127 8.44 -6.33 -20.82
N SER A 128 8.53 -5.95 -22.09
CA SER A 128 7.36 -5.60 -22.89
C SER A 128 6.46 -6.83 -23.09
N GLY A 129 5.20 -6.74 -22.67
CA GLY A 129 4.18 -7.78 -22.91
C GLY A 129 3.95 -8.75 -21.75
N PHE A 130 4.78 -8.74 -20.70
CA PHE A 130 4.56 -9.54 -19.48
C PHE A 130 4.45 -8.64 -18.25
N SER A 131 3.23 -8.52 -17.71
CA SER A 131 2.95 -7.80 -16.48
C SER A 131 2.18 -8.69 -15.52
N LEU A 132 2.67 -8.84 -14.28
CA LEU A 132 1.94 -9.59 -13.25
C LEU A 132 0.59 -8.96 -12.92
N ARG A 133 0.41 -7.66 -13.22
CA ARG A 133 -0.84 -6.93 -13.04
C ARG A 133 -1.99 -7.47 -13.89
N HIS A 134 -1.70 -8.13 -15.02
CA HIS A 134 -2.75 -8.72 -15.87
C HIS A 134 -3.24 -10.09 -15.38
N PHE A 135 -2.58 -10.70 -14.38
CA PHE A 135 -3.05 -11.95 -13.78
C PHE A 135 -4.18 -11.66 -12.78
N PRO A 136 -5.43 -12.06 -13.08
CA PRO A 136 -6.53 -11.88 -12.14
C PRO A 136 -6.27 -12.66 -10.86
N LEU A 137 -6.86 -12.19 -9.75
CA LEU A 137 -6.78 -12.78 -8.40
C LEU A 137 -5.43 -12.60 -7.70
N PHE A 138 -4.33 -12.66 -8.43
CA PHE A 138 -2.99 -12.58 -7.85
C PHE A 138 -2.48 -11.15 -7.66
N LYS A 139 -3.10 -10.15 -8.29
CA LYS A 139 -2.74 -8.72 -8.11
C LYS A 139 -2.67 -8.33 -6.61
N PRO A 140 -3.72 -8.51 -5.79
CA PRO A 140 -3.65 -8.32 -4.34
C PRO A 140 -2.52 -9.09 -3.64
N ALA A 141 -2.27 -10.33 -4.07
CA ALA A 141 -1.23 -11.17 -3.50
C ALA A 141 0.17 -10.63 -3.82
N PHE A 142 0.45 -10.17 -5.04
CA PHE A 142 1.73 -9.58 -5.39
C PHE A 142 1.99 -8.27 -4.62
N ILE A 143 0.95 -7.45 -4.42
CA ILE A 143 1.04 -6.24 -3.60
C ILE A 143 1.37 -6.61 -2.14
N GLY A 144 0.59 -7.52 -1.56
CA GLY A 144 0.83 -8.01 -0.19
C GLY A 144 2.22 -8.59 0.00
N LEU A 145 2.69 -9.37 -0.97
CA LEU A 145 4.01 -10.01 -0.92
C LEU A 145 5.14 -8.98 -1.03
N ALA A 146 5.07 -8.05 -1.98
CA ALA A 146 6.08 -7.01 -2.14
C ALA A 146 6.23 -6.14 -0.88
N TRP A 147 5.11 -5.79 -0.24
CA TRP A 147 5.10 -4.98 0.97
C TRP A 147 5.57 -5.74 2.21
N SER A 148 5.09 -6.96 2.41
CA SER A 148 5.54 -7.79 3.53
C SER A 148 7.04 -8.09 3.43
N LEU A 149 7.56 -8.39 2.24
CA LEU A 149 9.00 -8.56 2.03
C LEU A 149 9.80 -7.28 2.33
N LEU A 150 9.33 -6.11 1.89
CA LEU A 150 9.96 -4.82 2.20
C LEU A 150 9.98 -4.51 3.70
N ILE A 151 8.90 -4.84 4.42
CA ILE A 151 8.81 -4.61 5.87
C ILE A 151 9.72 -5.59 6.61
N PHE A 152 9.63 -6.89 6.29
CA PHE A 152 10.36 -7.95 6.99
C PHE A 152 11.84 -8.04 6.62
N SER A 153 12.30 -7.35 5.58
CA SER A 153 13.74 -7.20 5.36
C SER A 153 14.44 -6.53 6.55
N PHE A 154 13.73 -5.68 7.31
CA PHE A 154 14.27 -4.96 8.47
C PHE A 154 13.79 -5.48 9.83
N ILE A 155 13.00 -6.56 9.87
CA ILE A 155 12.63 -7.24 11.11
C ILE A 155 13.69 -8.29 11.41
N LYS A 156 14.39 -8.13 12.54
CA LYS A 156 15.55 -8.96 12.90
C LYS A 156 15.17 -10.41 13.20
N ASP A 157 14.16 -10.58 14.06
CA ASP A 157 13.70 -11.89 14.50
C ASP A 157 12.51 -12.29 13.61
N PHE A 158 12.79 -13.02 12.54
CA PHE A 158 11.78 -13.40 11.57
C PHE A 158 10.77 -14.40 12.17
N ILE A 159 9.61 -13.90 12.57
CA ILE A 159 8.47 -14.71 12.97
C ILE A 159 7.58 -14.92 11.75
N PHE A 160 7.54 -16.16 11.24
CA PHE A 160 6.76 -16.49 10.03
C PHE A 160 5.28 -16.12 10.15
N LEU A 161 4.66 -16.31 11.32
CA LEU A 161 3.27 -15.92 11.56
C LEU A 161 3.05 -14.42 11.43
N ASP A 162 3.99 -13.58 11.86
CA ASP A 162 3.92 -12.13 11.72
C ASP A 162 4.06 -11.71 10.26
N PHE A 163 4.91 -12.41 9.50
CA PHE A 163 5.03 -12.19 8.06
C PHE A 163 3.71 -12.51 7.34
N ILE A 164 3.08 -13.64 7.67
CA ILE A 164 1.78 -14.04 7.10
C ILE A 164 0.67 -13.06 7.50
N ASP A 165 0.64 -12.63 8.75
CA ASP A 165 -0.26 -11.57 9.24
C ASP A 165 -0.10 -10.27 8.43
N CYS A 166 1.14 -9.85 8.17
CA CYS A 166 1.43 -8.66 7.36
C CYS A 166 0.96 -8.83 5.92
N PHE A 167 1.29 -9.98 5.33
CA PHE A 167 0.91 -10.32 3.97
C PHE A 167 -0.62 -10.31 3.79
N VAL A 168 -1.35 -11.01 4.66
CA VAL A 168 -2.82 -11.12 4.60
C VAL A 168 -3.45 -9.76 4.82
N PHE A 169 -2.96 -8.97 5.77
CA PHE A 169 -3.48 -7.63 6.01
C PHE A 169 -3.36 -6.72 4.78
N ILE A 170 -2.17 -6.64 4.17
CA ILE A 170 -1.96 -5.80 2.99
C ILE A 170 -2.75 -6.33 1.78
N LEU A 171 -2.83 -7.66 1.62
CA LEU A 171 -3.66 -8.28 0.59
C LEU A 171 -5.12 -7.85 0.74
N LEU A 172 -5.71 -8.03 1.93
CA LEU A 172 -7.11 -7.66 2.18
C LEU A 172 -7.35 -6.16 2.03
N LEU A 173 -6.39 -5.35 2.47
CA LEU A 173 -6.41 -3.89 2.30
C LEU A 173 -6.46 -3.45 0.84
N SER A 174 -5.87 -4.24 -0.07
CA SER A 174 -5.82 -3.92 -1.50
C SER A 174 -7.11 -4.26 -2.26
N LEU A 175 -7.93 -5.21 -1.77
CA LEU A 175 -9.17 -5.64 -2.44
C LEU A 175 -10.21 -4.54 -2.66
N PRO A 176 -10.47 -3.60 -1.72
CA PRO A 176 -11.36 -2.47 -1.95
C PRO A 176 -10.89 -1.60 -3.12
N PHE A 177 -9.57 -1.47 -3.32
CA PHE A 177 -9.03 -0.69 -4.43
C PHE A 177 -9.36 -1.31 -5.80
N ASP A 178 -9.46 -2.64 -5.89
CA ASP A 178 -9.94 -3.31 -7.11
C ASP A 178 -11.42 -2.96 -7.40
N ILE A 179 -12.26 -2.85 -6.37
CA ILE A 179 -13.67 -2.42 -6.53
C ILE A 179 -13.71 -0.97 -7.00
N LYS A 180 -12.96 -0.08 -6.34
CA LYS A 180 -12.89 1.35 -6.67
C LYS A 180 -12.39 1.59 -8.10
N ASP A 181 -11.38 0.85 -8.54
CA ASP A 181 -10.73 1.05 -9.84
C ASP A 181 -11.31 0.16 -10.95
N LEU A 182 -12.41 -0.57 -10.72
CA LEU A 182 -13.04 -1.49 -11.67
C LEU A 182 -13.20 -0.91 -13.09
N GLN A 183 -13.73 0.31 -13.21
CA GLN A 183 -13.95 0.94 -14.53
C GLN A 183 -12.63 1.28 -15.24
N GLU A 184 -11.59 1.65 -14.49
CA GLU A 184 -10.26 1.97 -15.02
C GLU A 184 -9.53 0.68 -15.42
N ASP A 185 -9.66 -0.37 -14.61
CA ASP A 185 -9.10 -1.68 -14.88
C ASP A 185 -9.75 -2.36 -16.10
N ILE A 186 -11.07 -2.21 -16.32
CA ILE A 186 -11.75 -2.66 -17.56
C ILE A 186 -11.14 -1.97 -18.79
N LYS A 187 -10.95 -0.64 -18.74
CA LYS A 187 -10.37 0.12 -19.86
C LYS A 187 -8.94 -0.30 -20.18
N ASN A 188 -8.19 -0.72 -19.16
CA ASN A 188 -6.80 -1.15 -19.27
C ASN A 188 -6.64 -2.66 -19.52
N SER A 189 -7.72 -3.40 -19.74
CA SER A 189 -7.69 -4.87 -19.90
C SER A 189 -7.01 -5.59 -18.73
N ILE A 190 -7.20 -5.06 -17.51
CA ILE A 190 -6.73 -5.65 -16.26
C ILE A 190 -7.86 -6.48 -15.70
N LYS A 191 -7.65 -7.79 -15.58
CA LYS A 191 -8.63 -8.70 -14.97
C LYS A 191 -8.53 -8.62 -13.45
N THR A 192 -9.66 -8.38 -12.77
CA THR A 192 -9.69 -8.24 -11.30
C THR A 192 -10.76 -9.11 -10.66
N LEU A 193 -10.69 -9.29 -9.34
CA LEU A 193 -11.67 -10.06 -8.58
C LEU A 193 -13.12 -9.54 -8.74
N PRO A 194 -13.38 -8.20 -8.74
CA PRO A 194 -14.71 -7.67 -9.04
C PRO A 194 -15.29 -8.08 -10.40
N GLN A 195 -14.43 -8.26 -11.41
CA GLN A 195 -14.89 -8.70 -12.73
C GLN A 195 -15.24 -10.20 -12.74
N LEU A 196 -14.53 -11.01 -11.97
CA LEU A 196 -14.76 -12.46 -11.88
C LEU A 196 -15.99 -12.81 -11.03
N LEU A 197 -16.09 -12.21 -9.83
CA LEU A 197 -17.14 -12.52 -8.86
C LEU A 197 -18.37 -11.60 -8.97
N GLY A 198 -18.27 -10.48 -9.70
CA GLY A 198 -19.33 -9.47 -9.83
C GLY A 198 -19.81 -8.94 -8.48
N ARG A 199 -21.12 -8.70 -8.35
CA ARG A 199 -21.89 -9.58 -7.45
C ARG A 199 -21.36 -9.82 -6.03
N TYR A 200 -20.65 -10.93 -5.96
CA TYR A 200 -20.24 -11.60 -4.74
C TYR A 200 -18.94 -11.04 -4.16
N THR A 201 -18.26 -10.14 -4.89
CA THR A 201 -16.99 -9.54 -4.45
C THR A 201 -17.12 -8.83 -3.11
N THR A 202 -18.19 -8.07 -2.91
CA THR A 202 -18.47 -7.41 -1.64
C THR A 202 -18.57 -8.41 -0.49
N HIS A 203 -19.31 -9.50 -0.68
CA HIS A 203 -19.47 -10.55 0.31
C HIS A 203 -18.13 -11.26 0.59
N PHE A 204 -17.37 -11.57 -0.46
CA PHE A 204 -16.06 -12.20 -0.36
C PHE A 204 -15.07 -11.33 0.44
N CYS A 205 -14.99 -10.03 0.14
CA CYS A 205 -14.10 -9.12 0.83
C CYS A 205 -14.46 -9.02 2.32
N ILE A 206 -15.75 -8.82 2.64
CA ILE A 206 -16.24 -8.74 4.03
C ILE A 206 -15.97 -10.05 4.78
N PHE A 207 -16.27 -11.18 4.16
CA PHE A 207 -16.06 -12.50 4.74
C PHE A 207 -14.57 -12.75 5.00
N SER A 208 -13.70 -12.44 4.04
CA SER A 208 -12.25 -12.65 4.17
C SER A 208 -11.65 -11.77 5.27
N MET A 209 -12.09 -10.51 5.37
CA MET A 209 -11.69 -9.62 6.48
C MET A 209 -12.24 -10.12 7.83
N GLY A 210 -13.45 -10.64 7.87
CA GLY A 210 -14.03 -11.24 9.07
C GLY A 210 -13.26 -12.49 9.53
N LEU A 211 -12.86 -13.35 8.61
CA LEU A 211 -12.02 -14.51 8.90
C LEU A 211 -10.63 -14.11 9.43
N TYR A 212 -10.01 -13.09 8.83
CA TYR A 212 -8.76 -12.52 9.34
C TYR A 212 -8.94 -12.02 10.78
N SER A 213 -10.01 -11.27 11.05
CA SER A 213 -10.29 -10.78 12.40
C SER A 213 -10.60 -11.89 13.40
N LEU A 214 -11.28 -12.95 12.96
CA LEU A 214 -11.53 -14.14 13.77
C LEU A 214 -10.22 -14.90 14.07
N SER A 215 -9.33 -15.02 13.09
CA SER A 215 -8.03 -15.69 13.26
C SER A 215 -7.16 -15.00 14.31
N ALA A 216 -7.27 -13.67 14.42
CA ALA A 216 -6.57 -12.89 15.43
C ALA A 216 -7.04 -13.19 16.87
N LEU A 217 -8.27 -13.69 17.07
CA LEU A 217 -8.73 -14.13 18.40
C LEU A 217 -7.92 -15.35 18.88
N PHE A 218 -7.52 -16.24 17.97
CA PHE A 218 -6.83 -17.48 18.30
C PHE A 218 -5.33 -17.30 18.53
N THR A 219 -4.75 -16.21 18.06
CA THR A 219 -3.32 -15.92 18.20
C THR A 219 -2.97 -15.10 19.45
N GLN A 220 -3.95 -14.86 20.34
CA GLN A 220 -3.84 -13.99 21.54
C GLN A 220 -3.34 -12.58 21.22
N GLN A 221 -3.43 -12.16 19.95
CA GLN A 221 -3.06 -10.81 19.54
C GLN A 221 -4.13 -9.82 19.96
N GLN A 222 -3.76 -8.54 20.04
CA GLN A 222 -4.69 -7.47 20.36
C GLN A 222 -5.92 -7.49 19.45
N ILE A 223 -7.06 -7.81 20.06
CA ILE A 223 -8.30 -8.17 19.39
C ILE A 223 -9.05 -6.96 18.80
N LEU A 224 -8.78 -5.78 19.34
CA LEU A 224 -9.51 -4.55 19.03
C LEU A 224 -9.25 -4.08 17.60
N PHE A 225 -7.99 -4.12 17.14
CA PHE A 225 -7.65 -3.66 15.79
C PHE A 225 -8.31 -4.49 14.69
N PRO A 226 -8.24 -5.84 14.70
CA PRO A 226 -8.89 -6.64 13.66
C PRO A 226 -10.42 -6.45 13.64
N ILE A 227 -11.09 -6.38 14.80
CA ILE A 227 -12.54 -6.14 14.86
C ILE A 227 -12.88 -4.77 14.30
N PHE A 228 -12.17 -3.73 14.74
CA PHE A 228 -12.38 -2.35 14.26
C PHE A 228 -12.13 -2.23 12.76
N SER A 229 -11.05 -2.86 12.28
CA SER A 229 -10.74 -2.90 10.85
C SER A 229 -11.81 -3.62 10.06
N TRP A 230 -12.35 -4.75 10.56
CA TRP A 230 -13.46 -5.45 9.91
C TRP A 230 -14.72 -4.57 9.81
N LEU A 231 -15.05 -3.82 10.86
CA LEU A 231 -16.19 -2.89 10.86
C LEU A 231 -16.01 -1.78 9.82
N ILE A 232 -14.88 -1.06 9.85
CA ILE A 232 -14.58 0.01 8.88
C ILE A 232 -14.59 -0.53 7.47
N TYR A 233 -13.94 -1.66 7.26
CA TYR A 233 -13.82 -2.30 5.95
C TYR A 233 -15.18 -2.71 5.41
N SER A 234 -16.02 -3.33 6.25
CA SER A 234 -17.36 -3.76 5.85
C SER A 234 -18.26 -2.58 5.53
N LEU A 235 -18.27 -1.55 6.39
CA LEU A 235 -19.04 -0.33 6.14
C LEU A 235 -18.56 0.38 4.87
N GLY A 236 -17.25 0.46 4.65
CA GLY A 236 -16.65 1.07 3.48
C GLY A 236 -16.93 0.36 2.16
N ILE A 237 -17.20 -0.95 2.19
CA ILE A 237 -17.58 -1.70 1.00
C ILE A 237 -19.09 -1.67 0.78
N ILE A 238 -19.90 -1.77 1.84
CA ILE A 238 -21.37 -1.71 1.74
C ILE A 238 -21.83 -0.30 1.32
N TYR A 239 -21.20 0.72 1.89
CA TYR A 239 -21.46 2.13 1.62
C TYR A 239 -20.21 2.76 0.99
N PRO A 240 -19.92 2.45 -0.29
CA PRO A 240 -18.69 2.89 -0.94
C PRO A 240 -18.58 4.42 -0.92
N PRO A 241 -17.42 4.98 -0.54
CA PRO A 241 -17.21 6.42 -0.53
C PRO A 241 -17.50 7.06 -1.89
N SER A 242 -18.20 8.19 -1.88
CA SER A 242 -18.63 8.90 -3.10
C SER A 242 -17.49 9.50 -3.92
N ASN A 243 -16.29 9.61 -3.36
CA ASN A 243 -15.12 10.13 -4.07
C ASN A 243 -13.86 9.32 -3.76
N LYS A 244 -12.91 9.33 -4.71
CA LYS A 244 -11.64 8.58 -4.59
C LYS A 244 -10.84 8.99 -3.34
N LEU A 245 -10.89 10.27 -2.93
CA LEU A 245 -10.14 10.79 -1.79
C LEU A 245 -10.59 10.16 -0.46
N ALA A 246 -11.89 10.04 -0.25
CA ALA A 246 -12.47 9.39 0.92
C ALA A 246 -12.15 7.88 0.95
N TYR A 247 -12.02 7.25 -0.22
CA TYR A 247 -11.56 5.87 -0.34
C TYR A 247 -10.13 5.70 0.21
N TYR A 248 -9.22 6.60 -0.15
CA TYR A 248 -7.86 6.63 0.40
C TYR A 248 -7.88 6.86 1.91
N ALA A 249 -8.61 7.87 2.40
CA ALA A 249 -8.70 8.14 3.84
C ALA A 249 -9.22 6.95 4.66
N LEU A 250 -10.21 6.23 4.13
CA LEU A 250 -10.87 5.14 4.85
C LEU A 250 -10.00 3.87 4.87
N PHE A 251 -9.60 3.40 3.69
CA PHE A 251 -8.91 2.12 3.57
C PHE A 251 -7.41 2.26 3.85
N GLU A 252 -6.66 3.15 3.18
CA GLU A 252 -5.24 3.37 3.52
C GLU A 252 -5.07 3.92 4.94
N GLY A 253 -6.10 4.56 5.51
CA GLY A 253 -6.16 4.95 6.92
C GLY A 253 -5.92 3.81 7.90
N LEU A 254 -6.32 2.58 7.56
CA LEU A 254 -6.10 1.40 8.40
C LEU A 254 -4.61 1.11 8.66
N LEU A 255 -3.72 1.53 7.75
CA LEU A 255 -2.27 1.40 7.91
C LEU A 255 -1.78 2.16 9.16
N PHE A 256 -2.34 3.35 9.40
CA PHE A 256 -1.97 4.22 10.52
C PHE A 256 -2.61 3.78 11.83
N LEU A 257 -3.80 3.20 11.78
CA LEU A 257 -4.50 2.74 12.97
C LEU A 257 -3.83 1.53 13.60
N ARG A 258 -3.21 0.66 12.80
CA ARG A 258 -2.60 -0.58 13.28
C ARG A 258 -1.61 -0.39 14.44
N PRO A 259 -0.56 0.45 14.33
CA PRO A 259 0.32 0.71 15.46
C PRO A 259 -0.35 1.48 16.61
N LEU A 260 -1.36 2.32 16.34
CA LEU A 260 -2.07 3.06 17.40
C LEU A 260 -2.83 2.12 18.33
N PHE A 261 -3.52 1.13 17.77
CA PHE A 261 -4.21 0.13 18.58
C PHE A 261 -3.21 -0.70 19.39
N TYR A 262 -2.04 -1.05 18.83
CA TYR A 262 -0.97 -1.75 19.57
C TYR A 262 -0.51 -1.04 20.84
N LEU A 263 -0.63 0.28 20.88
CA LEU A 263 -0.24 1.09 22.05
C LEU A 263 -1.38 1.29 23.07
N LEU A 264 -2.60 0.86 22.75
CA LEU A 264 -3.77 0.87 23.64
C LEU A 264 -3.88 -0.45 24.40
#